data_AF-A0A531M6D0-F1
#
_entry.id   AF-A0A531M6D0-F1
#
_cell.length_a   1.000
_cell.length_b   1.000
_cell.length_c   1.000
_cell.angle_alpha   90.00
_cell.angle_beta   90.00
_cell.angle_gamma   90.00
#
_symmetry.space_group_name_H-M   'P 1'
#
loop_
_entity.id
_entity.type
_entity.pdbx_description
1 polymer ?
#
loop_
_entity_poly.entity_id
_entity_poly.type
_entity_poly.pdbx_seq_one_letter_code
_entity_poly.pdbx_strand_id
1 'polypeptide(L)'
;AWWMKPFLKLARALPLNPAKPMSTRTLIKIVQGGDPLVIFPEGRITVTGGLMKVYDGAAMVADKTGSMVVPVRIDGLEKSYFSRLTSQHVRRRLFPKVKVTILEPVKLEVPQEFKGRQRRTAAGAALYQVMSDLVFRTEDIDKTVLEKIILTANERGMKQLAVQDPVTGSLSYGKLLTAAAVLGEKFEHLYA
;
A
#
# COMPACT_ATOMS: atom_id res chain seq x y z
N ALA A 1 -3.38 12.22 18.38
CA ALA A 1 -2.47 13.38 18.49
C ALA A 1 -3.30 14.66 18.53
N TRP A 2 -3.05 15.56 19.48
CA TRP A 2 -3.86 16.77 19.72
C TRP A 2 -3.88 17.75 18.53
N TRP A 3 -2.78 17.80 17.76
CA TRP A 3 -2.63 18.64 16.57
C TRP A 3 -3.50 18.22 15.36
N MET A 4 -4.00 16.98 15.30
CA MET A 4 -4.88 16.54 14.20
C MET A 4 -6.34 16.98 14.38
N LYS A 5 -6.75 17.28 15.62
CA LYS A 5 -8.12 17.67 15.95
C LYS A 5 -8.67 18.86 15.14
N PRO A 6 -7.93 19.95 14.86
CA PRO A 6 -8.42 21.03 14.00
C PRO A 6 -8.70 20.57 12.56
N PHE A 7 -7.84 19.72 11.98
CA PHE A 7 -8.06 19.19 10.63
C PHE A 7 -9.23 18.20 10.55
N LEU A 8 -9.47 17.44 11.64
CA LEU A 8 -10.65 16.56 11.76
C LEU A 8 -11.97 17.32 11.88
N LYS A 9 -11.97 18.66 12.04
CA LYS A 9 -13.19 19.48 11.96
C LYS A 9 -13.55 19.86 10.52
N LEU A 10 -12.58 19.84 9.61
CA LEU A 10 -12.77 20.15 8.18
C LEU A 10 -13.32 18.95 7.40
N ALA A 11 -13.11 17.74 7.90
CA ALA A 11 -13.69 16.51 7.36
C ALA A 11 -14.67 15.90 8.37
N ARG A 12 -15.81 15.38 7.92
CA ARG A 12 -16.70 14.56 8.77
C ARG A 12 -16.03 13.22 9.07
N ALA A 13 -15.03 13.22 9.94
CA ALA A 13 -14.26 12.04 10.29
C ALA A 13 -15.06 11.12 11.20
N LEU A 14 -15.37 9.92 10.71
CA LEU A 14 -16.04 8.88 11.51
C LEU A 14 -15.02 7.84 11.94
N PRO A 15 -14.72 7.69 13.25
CA PRO A 15 -13.84 6.65 13.73
C PRO A 15 -14.51 5.29 13.51
N LEU A 16 -13.95 4.50 12.60
CA LEU A 16 -14.39 3.13 12.35
C LEU A 16 -13.76 2.19 13.37
N ASN A 17 -14.61 1.45 14.09
CA ASN A 17 -14.18 0.30 14.86
C ASN A 17 -14.59 -0.96 14.09
N PRO A 18 -13.65 -1.67 13.44
CA PRO A 18 -13.94 -2.88 12.65
C PRO A 18 -14.63 -3.99 13.47
N ALA A 19 -14.49 -3.98 14.80
CA ALA A 19 -15.12 -4.95 15.69
C ALA A 19 -16.61 -4.66 15.97
N LYS A 20 -17.13 -3.46 15.63
CA LYS A 20 -18.51 -3.05 15.92
C LYS A 20 -19.34 -2.94 14.62
N PRO A 21 -20.31 -3.84 14.38
CA PRO A 21 -21.16 -3.85 13.18
C PRO A 21 -21.97 -2.56 12.95
N MET A 22 -22.27 -1.83 14.02
CA MET A 22 -23.02 -0.58 13.95
C MET A 22 -22.30 0.51 13.15
N SER A 23 -20.96 0.52 13.17
CA SER A 23 -20.17 1.49 12.43
C SER A 23 -20.31 1.32 10.91
N THR A 24 -20.33 0.08 10.42
CA THR A 24 -20.57 -0.24 9.00
C THR A 24 -21.97 0.18 8.55
N ARG A 25 -23.01 -0.01 9.39
CA ARG A 25 -24.38 0.42 9.05
C ARG A 25 -24.50 1.92 8.87
N THR A 26 -23.81 2.71 9.71
CA THR A 26 -23.77 4.17 9.57
C THR A 26 -23.13 4.59 8.26
N LEU A 27 -22.01 3.95 7.88
CA LEU A 27 -21.35 4.24 6.59
C LEU A 27 -22.24 3.93 5.39
N ILE A 28 -22.94 2.80 5.42
CA ILE A 28 -23.89 2.42 4.36
C ILE A 28 -24.95 3.53 4.18
N LYS A 29 -25.53 4.03 5.28
CA LYS A 29 -26.53 5.11 5.22
C LYS A 29 -25.97 6.41 4.65
N ILE A 30 -24.75 6.79 5.02
CA ILE A 30 -24.09 8.01 4.54
C ILE A 30 -23.88 7.93 3.02
N VAL A 31 -23.33 6.82 2.55
CA VAL A 31 -23.10 6.59 1.12
C VAL A 31 -24.41 6.51 0.34
N GLN A 32 -25.45 5.88 0.89
CA GLN A 32 -26.80 5.88 0.29
C GLN A 32 -27.44 7.27 0.26
N GLY A 33 -27.10 8.13 1.22
CA GLY A 33 -27.51 9.54 1.24
C GLY A 33 -26.82 10.40 0.18
N GLY A 34 -25.89 9.84 -0.60
CA GLY A 34 -25.14 10.54 -1.65
C GLY A 34 -23.85 11.21 -1.17
N ASP A 35 -23.48 11.07 0.10
CA ASP A 35 -22.23 11.61 0.63
C ASP A 35 -21.03 10.73 0.19
N PRO A 36 -19.95 11.33 -0.36
CA PRO A 36 -18.74 10.59 -0.69
C PRO A 36 -18.02 10.11 0.58
N LEU A 37 -17.43 8.92 0.52
CA LEU A 37 -16.76 8.29 1.65
C LEU A 37 -15.32 7.89 1.27
N VAL A 38 -14.36 8.43 2.01
CA VAL A 38 -12.94 8.04 1.92
C VAL A 38 -12.65 7.02 3.01
N ILE A 39 -12.09 5.87 2.63
CA ILE A 39 -11.72 4.81 3.57
C ILE A 39 -10.27 4.38 3.30
N PHE A 40 -9.51 4.20 4.39
CA PHE A 40 -8.25 3.45 4.35
C PHE A 40 -8.54 2.00 4.76
N PRO A 41 -8.64 1.06 3.80
CA PRO A 41 -9.14 -0.29 4.07
C PRO A 41 -8.27 -1.09 5.03
N GLU A 42 -7.01 -0.70 5.24
CA GLU A 42 -6.06 -1.34 6.15
C GLU A 42 -6.29 -0.99 7.63
N GLY A 43 -7.12 0.01 7.94
CA GLY A 43 -7.48 0.40 9.32
C GLY A 43 -6.35 0.94 10.21
N ARG A 44 -5.10 0.89 9.76
CA ARG A 44 -3.91 1.40 10.46
C ARG A 44 -2.87 1.89 9.46
N ILE A 45 -2.00 2.80 9.90
CA ILE A 45 -0.84 3.24 9.10
C ILE A 45 0.07 2.03 8.87
N THR A 46 0.48 1.83 7.62
CA THR A 46 1.40 0.75 7.22
C THR A 46 2.73 0.82 7.99
N VAL A 47 3.27 -0.35 8.33
CA VAL A 47 4.55 -0.50 9.02
C VAL A 47 5.61 -1.17 8.15
N THR A 48 5.17 -1.80 7.06
CA THR A 48 6.04 -2.51 6.09
C THR A 48 6.15 -1.76 4.76
N GLY A 49 5.18 -0.89 4.43
CA GLY A 49 5.12 -0.17 3.15
C GLY A 49 4.46 -0.96 2.02
N GLY A 50 4.06 -2.21 2.27
CA GLY A 50 3.27 -3.02 1.34
C GLY A 50 1.77 -3.00 1.64
N LEU A 51 0.99 -3.54 0.72
CA LEU A 51 -0.46 -3.73 0.89
C LEU A 51 -0.72 -4.70 2.04
N MET A 52 -1.45 -4.25 3.04
CA MET A 52 -1.81 -5.07 4.19
C MET A 52 -3.20 -5.69 4.03
N LYS A 53 -3.64 -6.43 5.06
CA LYS A 53 -4.99 -6.98 5.09
C LYS A 53 -6.03 -5.86 4.97
N VAL A 54 -6.85 -5.96 3.93
CA VAL A 54 -8.06 -5.16 3.75
C VAL A 54 -9.13 -5.66 4.72
N TYR A 55 -9.72 -4.76 5.51
CA TYR A 55 -10.84 -5.09 6.39
C TYR A 55 -12.15 -5.17 5.60
N ASP A 56 -12.86 -6.30 5.74
CA ASP A 56 -14.13 -6.61 5.07
C ASP A 56 -15.21 -5.51 5.25
N GLY A 57 -15.13 -4.72 6.32
CA GLY A 57 -16.09 -3.65 6.60
C GLY A 57 -16.19 -2.61 5.48
N ALA A 58 -15.06 -2.25 4.85
CA ALA A 58 -15.04 -1.31 3.73
C ALA A 58 -15.69 -1.91 2.48
N ALA A 59 -15.35 -3.17 2.19
CA ALA A 59 -15.91 -3.91 1.06
C ALA A 59 -17.42 -4.08 1.19
N MET A 60 -17.91 -4.32 2.41
CA MET A 60 -19.34 -4.46 2.68
C MET A 60 -20.13 -3.18 2.47
N VAL A 61 -19.53 -2.00 2.68
CA VAL A 61 -20.20 -0.74 2.38
C VAL A 61 -20.45 -0.67 0.88
N ALA A 62 -19.40 -0.83 0.07
CA ALA A 62 -19.50 -0.78 -1.38
C ALA A 62 -20.42 -1.88 -1.97
N ASP A 63 -20.35 -3.13 -1.48
CA ASP A 63 -21.26 -4.22 -1.89
C ASP A 63 -22.73 -3.90 -1.59
N LYS A 64 -23.02 -3.33 -0.39
CA LYS A 64 -24.40 -3.06 0.04
C LYS A 64 -25.00 -1.81 -0.57
N THR A 65 -24.19 -0.80 -0.90
CA THR A 65 -24.67 0.42 -1.53
C THR A 65 -24.65 0.34 -3.05
N GLY A 66 -23.92 -0.62 -3.63
CA GLY A 66 -23.72 -0.71 -5.08
C GLY A 66 -22.91 0.46 -5.65
N SER A 67 -22.22 1.20 -4.80
CA SER A 67 -21.46 2.39 -5.18
C SER A 67 -20.18 2.02 -5.93
N MET A 68 -19.73 2.93 -6.79
CA MET A 68 -18.43 2.81 -7.44
C MET A 68 -17.31 3.01 -6.41
N VAL A 69 -16.27 2.19 -6.49
CA VAL A 69 -15.05 2.31 -5.72
C VAL A 69 -14.00 3.00 -6.59
N VAL A 70 -13.46 4.11 -6.13
CA VAL A 70 -12.38 4.83 -6.83
C VAL A 70 -11.06 4.49 -6.16
N PRO A 71 -10.16 3.72 -6.82
CA PRO A 71 -8.87 3.36 -6.24
C PRO A 71 -7.93 4.57 -6.28
N VAL A 72 -7.35 4.92 -5.13
CA VAL A 72 -6.43 6.06 -5.00
C VAL A 72 -5.16 5.62 -4.30
N ARG A 73 -4.01 5.84 -4.94
CA ARG A 73 -2.68 5.64 -4.36
C ARG A 73 -2.03 6.97 -4.02
N ILE A 74 -1.39 7.03 -2.87
CA ILE A 74 -0.65 8.20 -2.40
C ILE A 74 0.79 7.75 -2.11
N ASP A 75 1.75 8.26 -2.87
CA ASP A 75 3.18 7.97 -2.72
C ASP A 75 3.93 9.20 -2.18
N GLY A 76 5.06 8.94 -1.52
CA GLY A 76 5.99 9.93 -0.97
C GLY A 76 5.77 10.25 0.51
N LEU A 77 4.53 10.18 1.01
CA LEU A 77 4.23 10.48 2.42
C LEU A 77 4.85 9.47 3.39
N GLU A 78 5.15 8.25 2.92
CA GLU A 78 5.87 7.23 3.66
C GLU A 78 7.29 7.66 4.07
N LYS A 79 7.89 8.61 3.34
CA LYS A 79 9.21 9.19 3.64
C LYS A 79 9.14 10.34 4.65
N SER A 80 7.95 10.77 5.05
CA SER A 80 7.80 11.82 6.06
C SER A 80 8.15 11.31 7.47
N TYR A 81 8.45 12.22 8.39
CA TYR A 81 8.66 11.89 9.80
C TYR A 81 7.37 11.45 10.54
N PHE A 82 6.20 11.66 9.92
CA PHE A 82 4.91 11.21 10.44
C PHE A 82 4.59 9.76 10.05
N SER A 83 5.37 9.17 9.16
CA SER A 83 5.26 7.77 8.78
C SER A 83 5.68 6.83 9.93
N ARG A 84 5.04 5.67 10.00
CA ARG A 84 5.45 4.59 10.92
C ARG A 84 6.59 3.73 10.36
N LEU A 85 7.03 3.98 9.13
CA LEU A 85 8.17 3.30 8.55
C LEU A 85 9.47 3.72 9.25
N THR A 86 10.34 2.73 9.48
CA THR A 86 11.68 2.93 10.04
C THR A 86 12.66 3.35 8.95
N SER A 87 13.83 3.84 9.35
CA SER A 87 14.94 4.17 8.44
C SER A 87 15.43 2.99 7.61
N GLN A 88 15.17 1.75 8.06
CA GLN A 88 15.46 0.52 7.31
C GLN A 88 14.56 0.38 6.07
N HIS A 89 13.32 0.88 6.15
CA HIS A 89 12.35 0.80 5.06
C HIS A 89 12.47 1.97 4.09
N VAL A 90 12.70 3.19 4.60
CA VAL A 90 12.72 4.41 3.77
C VAL A 90 13.66 5.46 4.34
N ARG A 91 14.30 6.23 3.45
CA ARG A 91 15.07 7.40 3.84
C ARG A 91 14.12 8.57 4.11
N ARG A 92 14.11 9.04 5.36
CA ARG A 92 13.22 10.14 5.79
C ARG A 92 13.59 11.48 5.14
N ARG A 93 12.59 12.31 4.87
CA ARG A 93 12.69 13.67 4.31
C ARG A 93 11.68 14.60 4.99
N LEU A 94 12.04 15.86 5.18
CA LEU A 94 11.15 16.86 5.80
C LEU A 94 10.00 17.28 4.87
N PHE A 95 10.25 17.32 3.56
CA PHE A 95 9.24 17.63 2.53
C PHE A 95 9.37 16.66 1.37
N PRO A 96 8.89 15.41 1.51
CA PRO A 96 8.92 14.47 0.40
C PRO A 96 7.97 14.93 -0.71
N LYS A 97 8.34 14.69 -1.97
CA LYS A 97 7.44 14.89 -3.11
C LYS A 97 6.28 13.91 -2.97
N VAL A 98 5.06 14.43 -2.95
CA VAL A 98 3.83 13.62 -2.87
C VAL A 98 3.27 13.42 -4.28
N LYS A 99 2.94 12.18 -4.63
CA LYS A 99 2.24 11.84 -5.87
C LYS A 99 0.92 11.19 -5.49
N VAL A 100 -0.19 11.70 -6.03
CA VAL A 100 -1.51 11.09 -5.89
C VAL A 100 -1.93 10.56 -7.24
N THR A 101 -2.18 9.26 -7.32
CA THR A 101 -2.64 8.58 -8.54
C THR A 101 -4.05 8.08 -8.31
N ILE A 102 -4.97 8.47 -9.19
CA ILE A 102 -6.39 8.10 -9.14
C ILE A 102 -6.66 7.23 -10.35
N LEU A 103 -7.16 6.01 -10.13
CA LEU A 103 -7.56 5.11 -11.20
C LEU A 103 -9.05 5.24 -11.51
N GLU A 104 -9.47 4.61 -12.61
CA GLU A 104 -10.87 4.59 -12.99
C GLU A 104 -11.77 3.95 -11.91
N PRO A 105 -13.02 4.42 -11.75
CA PRO A 105 -13.96 3.82 -10.81
C PRO A 105 -14.31 2.39 -11.21
N VAL A 106 -14.27 1.47 -10.25
CA VAL A 106 -14.60 0.05 -10.42
C VAL A 106 -15.79 -0.32 -9.54
N LYS A 107 -16.69 -1.16 -10.05
CA LYS A 107 -17.78 -1.72 -9.24
C LYS A 107 -17.30 -3.03 -8.60
N LEU A 108 -17.57 -3.20 -7.30
CA LEU A 108 -17.29 -4.49 -6.65
C LEU A 108 -18.32 -5.53 -7.09
N GLU A 109 -17.86 -6.56 -7.77
CA GLU A 109 -18.69 -7.69 -8.17
C GLU A 109 -18.57 -8.80 -7.12
N VAL A 110 -19.71 -9.14 -6.52
CA VAL A 110 -19.80 -10.23 -5.54
C VAL A 110 -20.95 -11.14 -5.96
N PRO A 111 -20.68 -12.44 -6.23
CA PRO A 111 -21.72 -13.37 -6.66
C PRO A 111 -22.95 -13.35 -5.75
N GLN A 112 -24.15 -13.30 -6.34
CA GLN A 112 -25.41 -13.13 -5.59
C GLN A 112 -25.75 -14.34 -4.72
N GLU A 113 -25.24 -15.51 -5.09
CA GLU A 113 -25.36 -16.77 -4.37
C GLU A 113 -24.73 -16.72 -2.96
N PHE A 114 -23.69 -15.91 -2.75
CA PHE A 114 -23.08 -15.79 -1.44
C PHE A 114 -23.93 -14.95 -0.48
N LYS A 115 -24.15 -15.51 0.73
CA LYS A 115 -24.89 -14.87 1.83
C LYS A 115 -24.05 -14.81 3.12
N GLY A 116 -24.43 -13.91 4.02
CA GLY A 116 -23.89 -13.82 5.38
C GLY A 116 -22.36 -13.65 5.44
N ARG A 117 -21.66 -14.59 6.08
CA ARG A 117 -20.20 -14.56 6.24
C ARG A 117 -19.46 -14.80 4.92
N GLN A 118 -19.96 -15.70 4.08
CA GLN A 118 -19.34 -15.99 2.78
C GLN A 118 -19.36 -14.75 1.88
N ARG A 119 -20.48 -14.02 1.86
CA ARG A 119 -20.57 -12.76 1.09
C ARG A 119 -19.56 -11.73 1.57
N ARG A 120 -19.39 -11.60 2.89
CA ARG A 120 -18.39 -10.71 3.50
C ARG A 120 -16.97 -11.03 3.03
N THR A 121 -16.60 -12.31 3.07
CA THR A 121 -15.28 -12.77 2.63
C THR A 121 -15.08 -12.54 1.13
N ALA A 122 -16.09 -12.85 0.30
CA ALA A 122 -16.04 -12.62 -1.14
C ALA A 122 -15.89 -11.12 -1.48
N ALA A 123 -16.66 -10.25 -0.82
CA ALA A 123 -16.52 -8.79 -0.96
C ALA A 123 -15.12 -8.32 -0.54
N GLY A 124 -14.61 -8.81 0.59
CA GLY A 124 -13.27 -8.51 1.07
C GLY A 124 -12.19 -8.91 0.05
N ALA A 125 -12.31 -10.10 -0.54
CA ALA A 125 -11.41 -10.58 -1.59
C ALA A 125 -11.50 -9.73 -2.87
N ALA A 126 -12.70 -9.36 -3.31
CA ALA A 126 -12.89 -8.48 -4.48
C ALA A 126 -12.24 -7.10 -4.25
N LEU A 127 -12.43 -6.50 -3.07
CA LEU A 127 -11.77 -5.24 -2.73
C LEU A 127 -10.25 -5.40 -2.62
N TYR A 128 -9.76 -6.52 -2.09
CA TYR A 128 -8.32 -6.82 -2.06
C TYR A 128 -7.73 -6.93 -3.47
N GLN A 129 -8.47 -7.52 -4.42
CA GLN A 129 -8.06 -7.59 -5.82
C GLN A 129 -7.96 -6.19 -6.45
N VAL A 130 -8.95 -5.32 -6.22
CA VAL A 130 -8.91 -3.92 -6.68
C VAL A 130 -7.72 -3.17 -6.09
N MET A 131 -7.42 -3.37 -4.81
CA MET A 131 -6.26 -2.74 -4.17
C MET A 131 -4.93 -3.31 -4.69
N SER A 132 -4.86 -4.60 -4.99
CA SER A 132 -3.68 -5.24 -5.57
C SER A 132 -3.42 -4.75 -6.99
N ASP A 133 -4.48 -4.61 -7.80
CA ASP A 133 -4.41 -4.03 -9.14
C ASP A 133 -3.97 -2.56 -9.10
N LEU A 134 -4.50 -1.79 -8.15
CA LEU A 134 -4.04 -0.42 -7.90
C LEU A 134 -2.54 -0.37 -7.64
N VAL A 135 -2.01 -1.22 -6.76
CA VAL A 135 -0.58 -1.27 -6.47
C VAL A 135 0.21 -1.65 -7.73
N PHE A 136 -0.22 -2.70 -8.44
CA PHE A 136 0.46 -3.20 -9.63
C PHE A 136 0.54 -2.14 -10.74
N ARG A 137 -0.59 -1.52 -11.11
CA ARG A 137 -0.67 -0.53 -12.21
C ARG A 137 0.04 0.78 -11.93
N THR A 138 0.33 1.07 -10.67
CA THR A 138 0.99 2.30 -10.26
C THR A 138 2.46 2.11 -9.91
N GLU A 139 2.94 0.87 -9.91
CA GLU A 139 4.34 0.54 -9.67
C GLU A 139 5.15 0.61 -10.97
N ASP A 140 6.44 0.93 -10.84
CA ASP A 140 7.36 0.96 -11.98
C ASP A 140 7.76 -0.48 -12.38
N ILE A 141 6.90 -1.17 -13.12
CA ILE A 141 7.14 -2.54 -13.59
C ILE A 141 8.09 -2.61 -14.80
N ASP A 142 8.33 -1.49 -15.48
CA ASP A 142 9.20 -1.42 -16.67
C ASP A 142 10.71 -1.46 -16.35
N LYS A 143 11.07 -1.68 -15.08
CA LYS A 143 12.48 -1.69 -14.64
C LYS A 143 12.88 -3.08 -14.19
N THR A 144 14.07 -3.49 -14.60
CA THR A 144 14.67 -4.75 -14.16
C THR A 144 14.94 -4.73 -12.66
N VAL A 145 15.05 -5.92 -12.06
CA VAL A 145 15.42 -6.08 -10.65
C VAL A 145 16.74 -5.34 -10.34
N LEU A 146 17.72 -5.44 -11.23
CA LEU A 146 19.02 -4.76 -11.06
C LEU A 146 18.87 -3.24 -11.07
N GLU A 147 18.17 -2.66 -12.04
CA GLU A 147 17.92 -1.21 -12.10
C GLU A 147 17.22 -0.71 -10.83
N LYS A 148 16.25 -1.48 -10.33
CA LYS A 148 15.53 -1.12 -9.10
C LYS A 148 16.41 -1.19 -7.87
N ILE A 149 17.34 -2.15 -7.79
CA ILE A 149 18.36 -2.22 -6.75
C ILE A 149 19.28 -0.99 -6.84
N ILE A 150 19.75 -0.62 -8.03
CA ILE A 150 20.63 0.56 -8.24
C ILE A 150 19.93 1.85 -7.80
N LEU A 151 18.67 2.06 -8.23
CA LEU A 151 17.88 3.22 -7.82
C LEU A 151 17.69 3.28 -6.31
N THR A 152 17.38 2.13 -5.69
CA THR A 152 17.22 2.03 -4.23
C THR A 152 18.54 2.29 -3.50
N ALA A 153 19.66 1.80 -4.03
CA ALA A 153 21.00 2.02 -3.48
C ALA A 153 21.40 3.50 -3.52
N ASN A 154 21.07 4.20 -4.61
CA ASN A 154 21.31 5.65 -4.72
C ASN A 154 20.44 6.45 -3.74
N GLU A 155 19.18 6.03 -3.52
CA GLU A 155 18.31 6.70 -2.56
C GLU A 155 18.73 6.46 -1.10
N ARG A 156 18.95 5.19 -0.72
CA ARG A 156 19.24 4.78 0.66
C ARG A 156 20.71 4.96 1.04
N GLY A 157 21.62 4.85 0.08
CA GLY A 157 23.07 4.94 0.23
C GLY A 157 23.76 3.57 0.11
N MET A 158 24.89 3.55 -0.59
CA MET A 158 25.65 2.32 -0.92
C MET A 158 26.15 1.53 0.30
N LYS A 159 26.33 2.19 1.45
CA LYS A 159 26.79 1.54 2.69
C LYS A 159 25.65 0.86 3.47
N GLN A 160 24.40 1.10 3.10
CA GLN A 160 23.26 0.48 3.76
C GLN A 160 23.17 -1.01 3.45
N LEU A 161 22.66 -1.77 4.41
CA LEU A 161 22.43 -3.21 4.29
C LEU A 161 21.35 -3.48 3.22
N ALA A 162 21.69 -4.32 2.24
CA ALA A 162 20.80 -4.72 1.14
C ALA A 162 20.25 -6.13 1.36
N VAL A 163 21.10 -7.08 1.73
CA VAL A 163 20.76 -8.49 1.93
C VAL A 163 21.38 -8.97 3.23
N GLN A 164 20.61 -9.73 4.01
CA GLN A 164 21.07 -10.41 5.21
C GLN A 164 20.66 -11.87 5.14
N ASP A 165 21.65 -12.74 5.16
CA ASP A 165 21.50 -14.19 5.24
C ASP A 165 22.03 -14.64 6.61
N PRO A 166 21.26 -15.42 7.39
CA PRO A 166 21.72 -16.00 8.65
C PRO A 166 23.00 -16.84 8.54
N VAL A 167 23.27 -17.44 7.37
CA VAL A 167 24.40 -18.36 7.15
C VAL A 167 25.58 -17.65 6.46
N THR A 168 25.34 -16.98 5.34
CA THR A 168 26.40 -16.37 4.52
C THR A 168 26.76 -14.93 4.91
N GLY A 169 25.99 -14.35 5.82
CA GLY A 169 26.25 -13.01 6.37
C GLY A 169 25.50 -11.90 5.64
N SER A 170 26.09 -10.71 5.63
CA SER A 170 25.38 -9.48 5.26
C SER A 170 26.08 -8.72 4.14
N LEU A 171 25.32 -8.27 3.14
CA LEU A 171 25.82 -7.50 2.00
C LEU A 171 25.20 -6.11 2.00
N SER A 172 26.05 -5.08 1.93
CA SER A 172 25.59 -3.73 1.63
C SER A 172 25.24 -3.59 0.15
N TYR A 173 24.46 -2.56 -0.21
CA TYR A 173 24.13 -2.28 -1.62
C TYR A 173 25.39 -2.15 -2.49
N GLY A 174 26.42 -1.45 -2.01
CA GLY A 174 27.68 -1.30 -2.72
C GLY A 174 28.38 -2.64 -2.93
N LYS A 175 28.51 -3.47 -1.88
CA LYS A 175 29.12 -4.80 -2.01
C LYS A 175 28.34 -5.70 -2.97
N LEU A 176 27.01 -5.69 -2.87
CA LEU A 176 26.12 -6.47 -3.73
C LEU A 176 26.30 -6.08 -5.21
N LEU A 177 26.27 -4.78 -5.51
CA LEU A 177 26.40 -4.28 -6.88
C LEU A 177 27.80 -4.50 -7.45
N THR A 178 28.85 -4.29 -6.65
CA THR A 178 30.23 -4.59 -7.08
C THR A 178 30.42 -6.09 -7.33
N ALA A 179 29.92 -6.95 -6.44
CA ALA A 179 30.01 -8.40 -6.63
C ALA A 179 29.24 -8.86 -7.89
N ALA A 180 28.03 -8.32 -8.11
CA ALA A 180 27.25 -8.61 -9.30
C ALA A 180 27.97 -8.20 -10.59
N ALA A 181 28.63 -7.04 -10.61
CA ALA A 181 29.40 -6.57 -11.77
C ALA A 181 30.62 -7.46 -12.05
N VAL A 182 31.44 -7.74 -11.04
CA VAL A 182 32.66 -8.56 -11.17
C VAL A 182 32.34 -10.00 -11.57
N LEU A 183 31.29 -10.59 -10.97
CA LEU A 183 30.85 -11.94 -11.34
C LEU A 183 30.22 -11.97 -12.73
N GLY A 184 29.47 -10.92 -13.09
CA GLY A 184 28.91 -10.76 -14.44
C GLY A 184 29.98 -10.78 -15.51
N GLU A 185 31.04 -9.95 -15.36
CA GLU A 185 32.19 -9.91 -16.27
C GLU A 185 32.89 -11.28 -16.37
N LYS A 186 33.10 -11.94 -15.24
CA LYS A 186 33.71 -13.28 -15.23
C LYS A 186 32.84 -14.33 -15.94
N PHE A 187 31.53 -14.30 -15.72
CA PHE A 187 30.61 -15.24 -16.37
C PHE A 187 30.49 -14.96 -17.87
N GLU A 188 30.51 -13.71 -18.29
CA GLU A 188 30.59 -13.35 -19.70
C GLU A 188 31.84 -13.97 -20.33
N HIS A 189 33.02 -13.86 -19.72
CA HIS A 189 34.23 -14.52 -20.22
C HIS A 189 34.21 -16.06 -20.22
N LEU A 190 33.47 -16.69 -19.32
CA LEU A 190 33.42 -18.16 -19.20
C LEU A 190 32.37 -18.81 -20.10
N TYR A 191 31.33 -18.07 -20.46
CA TYR A 191 30.15 -18.59 -21.16
C TYR A 191 29.80 -17.86 -22.47
N ALA A 192 30.59 -16.85 -22.87
CA ALA A 192 30.57 -16.28 -24.23
C ALA A 192 31.44 -17.12 -25.17
#